data_AF-A0A4Q9DPI5-F1
#
_entry.id   AF-A0A4Q9DPI5-F1
#
_cell.length_a   1.000
_cell.length_b   1.000
_cell.length_c   1.000
_cell.angle_alpha   90.00
_cell.angle_beta   90.00
_cell.angle_gamma   90.00
#
_symmetry.space_group_name_H-M   'P 1'
#
loop_
_entity.id
_entity.type
_entity.pdbx_description
1 polymer ?
#
loop_
_entity_poly.entity_id
_entity_poly.type
_entity_poly.pdbx_seq_one_letter_code
_entity_poly.pdbx_strand_id
1 'polypeptide(L)' 'MKSPIAFLFAAAAVVLAVSPEARKAARRLAVKGTELILDVTDQVKDATSGIPSAAADDEQGTERPAVP' A
#
# COMPACT_ATOMS: atom_id res chain seq x y z
N MET A 1 -8.81 -26.85 7.60
CA MET A 1 -8.33 -25.45 7.67
C MET A 1 -7.40 -25.31 8.87
N LYS A 2 -6.07 -25.35 8.67
CA LYS A 2 -5.06 -25.10 9.70
C LYS A 2 -3.94 -24.30 9.05
N SER A 3 -4.15 -23.01 8.85
CA SER A 3 -3.14 -22.14 8.25
C SER A 3 -2.15 -21.71 9.34
N PRO A 4 -0.86 -22.09 9.27
CA PRO A 4 0.13 -21.67 10.27
C PRO A 4 0.26 -20.15 10.33
N ILE A 5 0.01 -19.46 9.21
CA ILE A 5 -0.01 -17.99 9.13
C ILE A 5 -1.15 -17.41 9.97
N ALA A 6 -2.35 -18.01 9.88
CA ALA A 6 -3.49 -17.56 10.69
C ALA A 6 -3.21 -17.67 12.19
N PHE A 7 -2.51 -18.75 12.61
CA PHE A 7 -2.09 -18.90 14.00
C PHE A 7 -1.06 -17.86 14.43
N LEU A 8 -0.09 -17.54 13.58
CA LEU A 8 0.88 -16.47 13.88
C LEU A 8 0.21 -15.11 14.03
N PHE A 9 -0.72 -14.75 13.14
CA PHE A 9 -1.46 -13.50 13.26
C PHE A 9 -2.36 -13.47 14.50
N ALA A 10 -3.02 -14.59 14.84
CA ALA A 10 -3.80 -14.68 16.07
C ALA A 10 -2.92 -14.48 17.31
N ALA A 11 -1.77 -15.14 17.38
CA ALA A 11 -0.81 -14.98 18.48
C ALA A 11 -0.28 -13.54 18.55
N ALA A 12 0.09 -12.94 17.42
CA ALA A 12 0.54 -11.56 17.34
C ALA A 12 -0.55 -10.59 17.79
N ALA A 13 -1.82 -10.81 17.41
CA ALA A 13 -2.95 -10.01 17.84
C ALA A 13 -3.16 -10.08 19.36
N VAL A 14 -3.03 -11.26 19.96
CA VAL A 14 -3.09 -11.43 21.41
C VAL A 14 -1.97 -10.65 22.09
N VAL A 15 -0.72 -10.81 21.65
CA VAL A 15 0.44 -10.08 22.20
C VAL A 15 0.27 -8.57 22.07
N LEU A 16 -0.23 -8.10 20.93
CA LEU A 16 -0.49 -6.69 20.67
C LEU A 16 -1.62 -6.13 21.55
N ALA A 17 -2.65 -6.93 21.83
CA ALA A 17 -3.77 -6.52 22.67
C ALA A 17 -3.36 -6.36 24.14
N VAL A 18 -2.53 -7.28 24.65
CA VAL A 18 -2.12 -7.31 26.07
C VAL A 18 -0.90 -6.46 26.39
N SER A 19 -0.11 -6.06 25.38
CA SER A 19 1.11 -5.26 25.59
C SER A 19 0.86 -3.76 25.36
N PRO A 20 0.97 -2.92 26.41
CA PRO A 20 0.82 -1.46 26.26
C PRO A 20 1.96 -0.85 25.41
N GLU A 21 3.17 -1.41 25.47
CA GLU A 21 4.30 -0.96 24.67
C GLU A 21 4.13 -1.31 23.18
N ALA A 22 3.59 -2.49 22.87
CA ALA A 22 3.33 -2.90 21.49
C ALA A 22 2.26 -2.00 20.84
N ARG A 23 1.21 -1.61 21.58
CA ARG A 23 0.20 -0.66 21.10
C ARG A 23 0.79 0.73 20.83
N LYS A 24 1.69 1.22 21.69
CA LYS A 24 2.40 2.49 21.48
C LYS A 24 3.27 2.42 20.21
N ALA A 25 4.01 1.33 20.04
CA ALA A 25 4.81 1.10 18.84
C ALA A 25 3.93 1.00 17.59
N ALA A 26 2.83 0.25 17.62
CA ALA A 26 1.89 0.13 16.51
C ALA A 26 1.25 1.48 16.14
N ARG A 27 0.92 2.34 17.12
CA ARG A 27 0.45 3.71 16.85
C ARG A 27 1.52 4.57 16.19
N ARG A 28 2.77 4.51 16.68
CA ARG A 28 3.88 5.24 16.06
C ARG A 28 4.16 4.74 14.64
N LEU A 29 4.08 3.43 14.41
CA LEU A 29 4.22 2.82 13.10
C LEU A 29 3.03 3.16 12.20
N ALA A 30 1.81 3.27 12.72
CA ALA A 30 0.66 3.69 11.92
C ALA A 30 0.82 5.13 11.42
N VAL A 31 1.37 6.04 12.24
CA VAL A 31 1.56 7.45 11.83
C VAL A 31 2.84 7.64 11.00
N LYS A 32 3.97 7.06 11.43
CA LYS A 32 5.27 7.21 10.74
C LYS A 32 5.45 6.23 9.58
N GLY A 33 4.74 5.11 9.60
CA GLY A 33 4.74 4.13 8.51
C GLY A 33 4.00 4.66 7.28
N THR A 34 3.03 5.56 7.45
CA THR A 34 2.43 6.27 6.31
C THR A 34 3.45 7.14 5.59
N GLU A 35 4.34 7.84 6.31
CA GLU A 35 5.46 8.58 5.71
C GLU A 35 6.38 7.63 4.92
N LEU A 36 6.74 6.49 5.51
CA LEU A 36 7.58 5.49 4.85
C LEU A 36 6.92 4.90 3.60
N ILE A 37 5.61 4.62 3.63
CA ILE A 37 4.88 4.11 2.46
C ILE A 37 4.84 5.16 1.34
N LEU A 38 4.67 6.45 1.69
CA LEU A 38 4.67 7.54 0.72
C LEU A 38 6.04 7.66 0.07
N ASP A 39 7.12 7.67 0.86
CA ASP A 39 8.51 7.71 0.35
C ASP A 39 8.85 6.50 -0.54
N VAL A 40 8.37 5.30 -0.18
CA VAL A 40 8.57 4.10 -1.00
C VAL A 40 7.75 4.19 -2.28
N THR A 41 6.52 4.71 -2.21
CA THR A 41 5.65 4.87 -3.37
C THR A 41 6.23 5.89 -4.34
N ASP A 42 6.76 7.01 -3.85
CA ASP A 42 7.43 8.02 -4.66
C ASP A 42 8.71 7.45 -5.30
N GLN A 43 9.53 6.71 -4.55
CA GLN A 43 10.71 6.01 -5.11
C GLN A 43 10.33 4.98 -6.19
N VAL A 44 9.27 4.21 -5.98
CA VAL A 44 8.79 3.23 -6.97
C VAL A 44 8.19 3.94 -8.18
N LYS A 45 7.48 5.06 -7.99
CA LYS A 45 6.93 5.87 -9.08
C LYS A 45 8.04 6.48 -9.90
N ASP A 46 9.08 7.05 -9.28
CA ASP A 46 10.24 7.59 -9.98
C ASP A 46 11.02 6.48 -10.72
N ALA A 47 11.18 5.30 -10.09
CA ALA A 47 11.79 4.14 -10.72
C ALA A 47 10.95 3.58 -11.89
N THR A 48 9.62 3.65 -11.80
CA THR A 48 8.68 3.17 -12.83
C THR A 48 8.49 4.20 -13.95
N SER A 49 8.60 5.51 -13.66
CA SER A 49 8.49 6.59 -14.65
C SER A 49 9.66 6.60 -15.65
N GLY A 50 10.76 5.92 -15.34
CA GLY A 50 11.86 5.63 -16.27
C GLY A 50 11.60 4.41 -17.18
N ILE A 51 10.53 3.66 -16.96
CA ILE A 51 10.10 2.53 -17.80
C ILE A 51 8.96 3.04 -18.70
N PRO A 52 9.18 3.25 -20.01
CA PRO A 52 8.10 3.64 -20.90
C PRO A 52 7.00 2.57 -20.86
N SER A 53 5.80 3.01 -20.44
CA SER A 53 4.60 2.20 -20.33
C SER A 53 4.23 1.61 -21.69
N ALA A 54 4.62 0.36 -21.93
CA ALA A 54 4.26 -0.43 -23.10
C ALA A 54 3.22 -1.50 -22.75
N ALA A 55 2.21 -1.13 -21.94
CA ALA A 55 1.09 -2.03 -21.65
C ALA A 55 -0.12 -1.27 -21.11
N ALA A 56 -0.95 -0.72 -22.01
CA ALA A 56 -2.42 -0.79 -21.94
C ALA A 56 -2.99 -0.12 -23.20
N ASP A 57 -2.92 -0.86 -24.30
CA ASP A 57 -3.72 -0.62 -25.50
C ASP A 57 -5.22 -0.75 -25.21
N ASP A 58 -5.97 0.08 -25.93
CA ASP A 58 -7.32 -0.14 -26.47
C ASP A 58 -8.51 -0.29 -25.50
N GLU A 59 -9.39 0.72 -25.47
CA GLU A 59 -10.56 0.82 -26.36
C GLU A 59 -11.50 1.99 -25.98
N GLN A 60 -12.18 2.52 -27.00
CA GLN A 60 -13.35 3.43 -26.98
C GLN A 60 -13.07 4.90 -26.61
N GLY A 61 -13.24 5.87 -27.51
CA GLY A 61 -14.14 5.93 -28.66
C GLY A 61 -15.11 7.09 -28.43
N THR A 62 -15.27 7.96 -29.43
CA THR A 62 -16.34 8.97 -29.62
C THR A 62 -16.42 10.07 -28.54
N GLU A 63 -16.30 11.37 -28.79
CA GLU A 63 -16.37 12.22 -29.98
C GLU A 63 -15.78 13.58 -29.54
N ARG A 64 -14.91 14.16 -30.36
CA ARG A 64 -14.81 15.64 -30.48
C ARG A 64 -16.01 16.09 -31.35
N PRO A 65 -16.50 17.35 -31.34
CA PRO A 65 -15.69 18.55 -31.15
C PRO A 65 -16.41 19.75 -30.47
N ALA A 66 -15.67 20.83 -30.15
CA ALA A 66 -15.77 22.14 -30.83
C ALA A 66 -16.54 23.27 -30.07
N VAL A 67 -15.73 24.18 -29.49
CA VAL A 67 -15.74 25.67 -29.57
C VAL A 67 -16.96 26.49 -29.10
N PRO A 68 -16.81 27.82 -28.87
CA PRO A 68 -15.61 28.68 -28.97
C PRO A 68 -14.90 28.99 -27.64
#